data_AF-A0A0F8YJK2-F1
#
_entry.id   AF-A0A0F8YJK2-F1
#
_cell.length_a   1.000
_cell.length_b   1.000
_cell.length_c   1.000
_cell.angle_alpha   90.00
_cell.angle_beta   90.00
_cell.angle_gamma   90.00
#
_symmetry.space_group_name_H-M   'P 1'
#
loop_
_entity.id
_entity.type
_entity.pdbx_description
1 polymer ?
#
loop_
_entity_poly.entity_id
_entity_poly.type
_entity_poly.pdbx_seq_one_letter_code
_entity_poly.pdbx_strand_id
1 'polypeptide(L)'
;MVKARSDNWRINKSGVMAIEGAQILRSLQKVAGAAGLPKEYKVTFATKAQTSQISFDNKSIVIGAGRLFTDAPMPADKFDVLVGLTLHEVGHQQIRTDMVEREVVSHVMGWETKRQLLFHKFVNIGEDIAIESRIRNNKNLAEYDEALHNWGVNQMRDADPYKLLDVWIEYSLGHKSTTVMSLPPELDEPMQQLVALTGWLRSPTTPYHVDRVAAYENYWKSVEDVVMNPPVPPPPPA
;
A
#
# COMPACT_ATOMS: atom_id res chain seq x y z
N MET A 1 -26.31 0.91 3.12
CA MET A 1 -25.54 1.40 4.29
C MET A 1 -24.64 0.25 4.73
N VAL A 2 -23.36 0.27 4.37
CA VAL A 2 -22.41 -0.77 4.80
C VAL A 2 -22.24 -0.59 6.31
N LYS A 3 -22.51 -1.64 7.08
CA LYS A 3 -22.41 -1.59 8.54
C LYS A 3 -20.92 -1.55 8.89
N ALA A 4 -20.40 -0.40 9.34
CA ALA A 4 -19.02 -0.29 9.80
C ALA A 4 -18.73 -1.37 10.86
N ARG A 5 -17.78 -2.28 10.57
CA ARG A 5 -17.51 -3.45 11.42
C ARG A 5 -16.55 -3.16 12.56
N SER A 6 -15.84 -2.03 12.52
CA SER A 6 -14.84 -1.71 13.54
C SER A 6 -15.40 -1.42 14.93
N ASP A 7 -16.72 -1.33 15.09
CA ASP A 7 -17.37 -1.38 16.41
C ASP A 7 -17.02 -2.66 17.18
N ASN A 8 -16.68 -3.76 16.49
CA ASN A 8 -16.17 -4.98 17.11
C ASN A 8 -14.79 -4.80 17.76
N TRP A 9 -13.95 -3.91 17.20
CA TRP A 9 -12.61 -3.64 17.72
C TRP A 9 -12.59 -2.48 18.70
N ARG A 10 -13.48 -1.49 18.52
CA ARG A 10 -13.59 -0.27 19.34
C ARG A 10 -14.85 -0.27 20.18
N ILE A 11 -14.80 -1.08 21.24
CA ILE A 11 -15.88 -1.24 22.22
C ILE A 11 -16.06 0.04 23.06
N ASN A 12 -14.97 0.71 23.42
CA ASN A 12 -15.00 1.93 24.23
C ASN A 12 -14.84 3.15 23.33
N LYS A 13 -15.76 4.11 23.45
CA LYS A 13 -15.76 5.39 22.74
C LYS A 13 -15.86 6.53 23.74
N SER A 14 -15.29 7.68 23.41
CA SER A 14 -15.34 8.88 24.25
C SER A 14 -15.52 10.14 23.41
N GLY A 15 -16.24 11.13 23.97
CA GLY A 15 -16.27 12.49 23.43
C GLY A 15 -15.02 13.31 23.75
N VAL A 16 -14.09 12.79 24.56
CA VAL A 16 -12.85 13.47 24.92
C VAL A 16 -11.72 12.98 24.03
N MET A 17 -11.16 13.86 23.20
CA MET A 17 -10.12 13.54 22.21
C MET A 17 -8.95 12.71 22.78
N ALA A 18 -8.42 13.08 23.95
CA ALA A 18 -7.30 12.34 24.55
C ALA A 18 -7.70 10.90 24.96
N ILE A 19 -8.90 10.74 25.51
CA ILE A 19 -9.42 9.43 25.93
C ILE A 19 -9.73 8.58 24.69
N GLU A 20 -10.37 9.19 23.69
CA GLU A 20 -10.70 8.55 22.42
C GLU A 20 -9.44 8.06 21.69
N GLY A 21 -8.41 8.90 21.58
CA GLY A 21 -7.12 8.52 21.00
C GLY A 21 -6.47 7.34 21.72
N ALA A 22 -6.56 7.28 23.06
CA ALA A 22 -6.06 6.14 23.83
C ALA A 22 -6.86 4.85 23.61
N GLN A 23 -8.19 4.94 23.41
CA GLN A 23 -9.01 3.79 23.06
C GLN A 23 -8.70 3.29 21.65
N ILE A 24 -8.61 4.19 20.68
CA ILE A 24 -8.20 3.90 19.29
C ILE A 24 -6.87 3.16 19.29
N LEU A 25 -5.84 3.70 19.97
CA LEU A 25 -4.52 3.08 20.05
C LEU A 25 -4.58 1.63 20.58
N ARG A 26 -5.34 1.40 21.66
CA ARG A 26 -5.54 0.06 22.21
C ARG A 26 -6.22 -0.88 21.22
N SER A 27 -7.22 -0.39 20.48
CA SER A 27 -7.92 -1.17 19.47
C SER A 27 -7.02 -1.50 18.27
N LEU A 28 -6.22 -0.55 17.78
CA LEU A 28 -5.27 -0.82 16.69
C LEU A 28 -4.18 -1.81 17.11
N GLN A 29 -3.67 -1.73 18.34
CA GLN A 29 -2.72 -2.72 18.87
C GLN A 29 -3.34 -4.13 18.93
N LYS A 30 -4.63 -4.26 19.28
CA LYS A 30 -5.35 -5.54 19.26
C LYS A 30 -5.52 -6.09 17.86
N VAL A 31 -5.92 -5.23 16.91
CA VAL A 31 -6.03 -5.57 15.49
C VAL A 31 -4.70 -6.10 14.98
N ALA A 32 -3.61 -5.36 15.22
CA ALA A 32 -2.29 -5.75 14.74
C ALA A 32 -1.84 -7.09 15.33
N GLY A 33 -2.03 -7.30 16.64
CA GLY A 33 -1.73 -8.58 17.27
C GLY A 33 -2.57 -9.74 16.71
N ALA A 34 -3.87 -9.51 16.48
CA ALA A 34 -4.76 -10.51 15.86
C ALA A 34 -4.38 -10.80 14.40
N ALA A 35 -3.83 -9.82 13.69
CA ALA A 35 -3.31 -9.97 12.33
C ALA A 35 -1.94 -10.67 12.29
N GLY A 36 -1.30 -10.96 13.43
CA GLY A 36 -0.05 -11.70 13.51
C GLY A 36 1.19 -10.83 13.76
N LEU A 37 1.03 -9.57 14.15
CA LEU A 37 2.15 -8.73 14.57
C LEU A 37 2.81 -9.31 15.84
N PRO A 38 4.15 -9.49 15.87
CA PRO A 38 4.85 -9.98 17.05
C PRO A 38 4.66 -9.06 18.26
N LYS A 39 4.64 -9.65 19.48
CA LYS A 39 4.31 -8.96 20.73
C LYS A 39 5.27 -7.80 21.07
N GLU A 40 6.51 -7.89 20.61
CA GLU A 40 7.53 -6.89 20.78
C GLU A 40 7.27 -5.62 19.96
N TYR A 41 6.44 -5.69 18.91
CA TYR A 41 6.09 -4.52 18.13
C TYR A 41 5.04 -3.65 18.83
N LYS A 42 5.21 -2.33 18.72
CA LYS A 42 4.27 -1.33 19.25
C LYS A 42 3.60 -0.56 18.13
N VAL A 43 2.26 -0.56 18.13
CA VAL A 43 1.50 0.37 17.32
C VAL A 43 1.47 1.71 18.06
N THR A 44 1.73 2.79 17.33
CA THR A 44 1.67 4.17 17.81
C THR A 44 0.77 4.97 16.89
N PHE A 45 0.18 6.02 17.46
CA PHE A 45 -0.83 6.82 16.81
C PHE A 45 -0.33 8.26 16.74
N ALA A 46 -0.15 8.78 15.53
CA ALA A 46 0.44 10.10 15.32
C ALA A 46 -0.58 11.03 14.66
N THR A 47 -1.10 11.99 15.44
CA THR A 47 -2.08 12.99 14.97
C THR A 47 -1.46 14.09 14.11
N LYS A 48 -0.14 14.21 14.08
CA LYS A 48 0.59 15.15 13.22
C LYS A 48 1.17 14.49 11.96
N ALA A 49 1.25 13.16 11.94
CA ALA A 49 1.75 12.44 10.78
C ALA A 49 0.62 12.24 9.76
N GLN A 50 0.95 12.39 8.48
CA GLN A 50 0.04 12.10 7.37
C GLN A 50 0.26 10.73 6.76
N THR A 51 1.42 10.12 7.00
CA THR A 51 1.79 8.80 6.49
C THR A 51 1.91 7.81 7.63
N SER A 52 1.56 6.57 7.34
CA SER A 52 1.89 5.43 8.19
C SER A 52 3.26 4.88 7.80
N GLN A 53 3.93 4.22 8.73
CA GLN A 53 5.21 3.56 8.48
C GLN A 53 5.49 2.50 9.53
N ILE A 54 6.21 1.46 9.15
CA ILE A 54 6.82 0.50 10.05
C ILE A 54 8.32 0.80 10.23
N SER A 55 8.80 0.64 11.46
CA SER A 55 10.22 0.65 11.82
C SER A 55 10.58 -0.70 12.41
N PHE A 56 11.36 -1.46 11.66
CA PHE A 56 11.81 -2.80 12.05
C PHE A 56 12.81 -2.76 13.22
N ASP A 57 13.73 -1.77 13.21
CA ASP A 57 14.74 -1.61 14.26
C ASP A 57 14.12 -1.23 15.61
N ASN A 58 13.19 -0.26 15.59
CA ASN A 58 12.48 0.17 16.80
C ASN A 58 11.31 -0.74 17.14
N LYS A 59 11.00 -1.74 16.30
CA LYS A 59 9.85 -2.64 16.43
C LYS A 59 8.58 -1.82 16.67
N SER A 60 8.29 -0.90 15.76
CA SER A 60 7.15 0.01 15.92
C SER A 60 6.44 0.23 14.61
N ILE A 61 5.13 0.44 14.68
CA ILE A 61 4.28 0.88 13.58
C ILE A 61 3.74 2.24 13.99
N VAL A 62 3.89 3.24 13.13
CA VAL A 62 3.29 4.56 13.30
C VAL A 62 2.11 4.65 12.35
N ILE A 63 0.91 4.88 12.87
CA ILE A 63 -0.28 5.11 12.07
C ILE A 63 -0.51 6.62 11.95
N GLY A 64 -0.43 7.13 10.72
CA GLY A 64 -0.67 8.53 10.39
C GLY A 64 -2.16 8.85 10.43
N ALA A 65 -2.61 9.54 11.49
CA ALA A 65 -4.03 9.78 11.72
C ALA A 65 -4.44 11.24 11.58
N GLY A 66 -3.54 12.15 11.17
CA GLY A 66 -3.81 13.58 11.24
C GLY A 66 -5.00 14.07 10.41
N ARG A 67 -5.34 13.38 9.31
CA ARG A 67 -6.53 13.69 8.50
C ARG A 67 -7.78 12.92 8.91
N LEU A 68 -7.64 11.86 9.70
CA LEU A 68 -8.71 10.95 10.08
C LEU A 68 -9.26 11.26 11.48
N PHE A 69 -8.39 11.65 12.41
CA PHE A 69 -8.77 11.95 13.78
C PHE A 69 -9.03 13.44 14.02
N THR A 70 -10.19 13.88 13.52
CA THR A 70 -10.66 15.26 13.64
C THR A 70 -11.68 15.46 14.76
N ASP A 71 -12.39 14.40 15.15
CA ASP A 71 -13.55 14.47 16.04
C ASP A 71 -13.54 13.32 17.07
N ALA A 72 -14.18 13.55 18.22
CA ALA A 72 -14.39 12.55 19.26
C ALA A 72 -15.89 12.44 19.63
N PRO A 73 -16.48 11.22 19.61
CA PRO A 73 -15.86 9.97 19.21
C PRO A 73 -15.57 9.93 17.69
N MET A 74 -14.53 9.20 17.29
CA MET A 74 -14.21 9.06 15.87
C MET A 74 -15.38 8.36 15.13
N PRO A 75 -15.78 8.82 13.94
CA PRO A 75 -16.73 8.10 13.09
C PRO A 75 -16.24 6.67 12.76
N ALA A 76 -17.15 5.69 12.70
CA ALA A 76 -16.77 4.28 12.56
C ALA A 76 -16.11 3.97 11.21
N ASP A 77 -16.56 4.62 10.14
CA ASP A 77 -15.96 4.58 8.80
C ASP A 77 -14.50 5.09 8.80
N LYS A 78 -14.20 6.20 9.50
CA LYS A 78 -12.82 6.68 9.64
C LYS A 78 -11.95 5.72 10.46
N PHE A 79 -12.54 5.02 11.42
CA PHE A 79 -11.82 4.02 12.20
C PHE A 79 -11.57 2.75 11.38
N ASP A 80 -12.48 2.34 10.48
CA ASP A 80 -12.24 1.26 9.51
C ASP A 80 -11.00 1.55 8.63
N VAL A 81 -10.80 2.82 8.22
CA VAL A 81 -9.58 3.25 7.49
C VAL A 81 -8.32 3.07 8.34
N LEU A 82 -8.35 3.45 9.62
CA LEU A 82 -7.20 3.25 10.52
C LEU A 82 -6.88 1.76 10.74
N VAL A 83 -7.90 0.92 10.78
CA VAL A 83 -7.74 -0.54 10.82
C VAL A 83 -7.07 -1.02 9.53
N GLY A 84 -7.52 -0.56 8.36
CA GLY A 84 -6.88 -0.84 7.07
C GLY A 84 -5.42 -0.44 7.03
N LEU A 85 -5.08 0.80 7.44
CA LEU A 85 -3.69 1.26 7.55
C LEU A 85 -2.86 0.36 8.46
N THR A 86 -3.42 -0.03 9.60
CA THR A 86 -2.73 -0.91 10.55
C THR A 86 -2.45 -2.28 9.93
N LEU A 87 -3.42 -2.85 9.21
CA LEU A 87 -3.25 -4.14 8.54
C LEU A 87 -2.20 -4.05 7.42
N HIS A 88 -2.17 -2.95 6.68
CA HIS A 88 -1.17 -2.70 5.64
C HIS A 88 0.25 -2.69 6.22
N GLU A 89 0.50 -1.93 7.29
CA GLU A 89 1.82 -1.88 7.96
C GLU A 89 2.21 -3.22 8.60
N VAL A 90 1.24 -3.97 9.15
CA VAL A 90 1.49 -5.35 9.59
C VAL A 90 1.87 -6.24 8.41
N GLY A 91 1.28 -6.01 7.24
CA GLY A 91 1.64 -6.66 5.99
C GLY A 91 3.13 -6.53 5.69
N HIS A 92 3.69 -5.32 5.73
CA HIS A 92 5.14 -5.09 5.55
C HIS A 92 6.00 -5.92 6.53
N GLN A 93 5.55 -6.03 7.78
CA GLN A 93 6.23 -6.89 8.76
C GLN A 93 6.23 -8.35 8.32
N GLN A 94 5.07 -8.85 7.89
CA GLN A 94 4.89 -10.26 7.57
C GLN A 94 5.61 -10.67 6.29
N ILE A 95 5.66 -9.77 5.31
CA ILE A 95 6.43 -9.99 4.08
C ILE A 95 7.90 -9.59 4.27
N ARG A 96 8.34 -9.12 5.44
CA ARG A 96 9.76 -8.80 5.67
C ARG A 96 10.29 -7.78 4.65
N THR A 97 9.57 -6.68 4.48
CA THR A 97 10.00 -5.55 3.65
C THR A 97 11.44 -5.13 3.96
N ASP A 98 11.86 -5.18 5.23
CA ASP A 98 13.24 -4.94 5.64
C ASP A 98 14.28 -5.78 4.88
N MET A 99 13.95 -7.05 4.63
CA MET A 99 14.83 -7.96 3.91
C MET A 99 14.76 -7.72 2.39
N VAL A 100 13.58 -7.39 1.86
CA VAL A 100 13.42 -7.00 0.45
C VAL A 100 14.23 -5.74 0.16
N GLU A 101 14.14 -4.71 1.00
CA GLU A 101 14.91 -3.46 0.85
C GLU A 101 16.42 -3.71 0.87
N ARG A 102 16.91 -4.55 1.79
CA ARG A 102 18.33 -4.90 1.86
C ARG A 102 18.83 -5.59 0.59
N GLU A 103 18.04 -6.53 0.07
CA GLU A 103 18.35 -7.20 -1.18
C GLU A 103 18.29 -6.22 -2.36
N VAL A 104 17.27 -5.37 -2.45
CA VAL A 104 17.19 -4.35 -3.51
C VAL A 104 18.42 -3.44 -3.50
N VAL A 105 18.84 -2.94 -2.33
CA VAL A 105 20.02 -2.08 -2.19
C VAL A 105 21.29 -2.76 -2.68
N SER A 106 21.46 -4.06 -2.42
CA SER A 106 22.63 -4.80 -2.90
C SER A 106 22.65 -4.96 -4.42
N HIS A 107 21.48 -5.20 -5.04
CA HIS A 107 21.35 -5.43 -6.47
C HIS A 107 21.50 -4.15 -7.31
N VAL A 108 21.08 -3.00 -6.78
CA VAL A 108 21.17 -1.71 -7.49
C VAL A 108 22.47 -0.95 -7.24
N MET A 109 23.43 -1.56 -6.55
CA MET A 109 24.72 -0.94 -6.27
C MET A 109 25.44 -0.56 -7.57
N GLY A 110 25.81 0.72 -7.71
CA GLY A 110 26.47 1.25 -8.91
C GLY A 110 25.52 1.66 -10.04
N TRP A 111 24.20 1.48 -9.88
CA TRP A 111 23.23 2.07 -10.80
C TRP A 111 23.18 3.59 -10.65
N GLU A 112 22.74 4.27 -11.71
CA GLU A 112 22.43 5.70 -11.64
C GLU A 112 21.31 5.98 -10.63
N THR A 113 21.40 7.09 -9.89
CA THR A 113 20.43 7.47 -8.85
C THR A 113 18.98 7.51 -9.35
N LYS A 114 18.72 8.05 -10.55
CA LYS A 114 17.35 8.09 -11.11
C LYS A 114 16.78 6.68 -11.30
N ARG A 115 17.61 5.78 -11.85
CA ARG A 115 17.26 4.37 -12.06
C ARG A 115 16.97 3.66 -10.75
N GLN A 116 17.82 3.86 -9.73
CA GLN A 116 17.62 3.31 -8.39
C GLN A 116 16.28 3.75 -7.80
N LEU A 117 15.98 5.06 -7.83
CA LEU A 117 14.74 5.61 -7.27
C LEU A 117 13.49 5.03 -7.94
N LEU A 118 13.50 4.88 -9.27
CA LEU A 118 12.36 4.33 -10.00
C LEU A 118 12.19 2.82 -9.76
N PHE A 119 13.28 2.07 -9.67
CA PHE A 119 13.22 0.66 -9.28
C PHE A 119 12.70 0.47 -7.86
N HIS A 120 13.16 1.30 -6.90
CA HIS A 120 12.61 1.30 -5.54
C HIS A 120 11.11 1.60 -5.53
N LYS A 121 10.63 2.60 -6.28
CA LYS A 121 9.19 2.89 -6.40
C LYS A 121 8.43 1.68 -6.96
N PHE A 122 8.98 1.04 -7.99
CA PHE A 122 8.42 -0.16 -8.61
C PHE A 122 8.30 -1.33 -7.62
N VAL A 123 9.35 -1.60 -6.83
CA VAL A 123 9.34 -2.63 -5.79
C VAL A 123 8.29 -2.33 -4.72
N ASN A 124 8.22 -1.09 -4.23
CA ASN A 124 7.26 -0.70 -3.20
C ASN A 124 5.81 -0.93 -3.65
N ILE A 125 5.48 -0.53 -4.89
CA ILE A 125 4.15 -0.81 -5.49
C ILE A 125 3.88 -2.32 -5.48
N GLY A 126 4.87 -3.13 -5.85
CA GLY A 126 4.74 -4.58 -5.82
C GLY A 126 4.48 -5.16 -4.44
N GLU A 127 5.16 -4.63 -3.41
CA GLU A 127 4.96 -5.05 -2.02
C GLU A 127 3.55 -4.71 -1.53
N ASP A 128 3.06 -3.50 -1.85
CA ASP A 128 1.70 -3.07 -1.52
C ASP A 128 0.66 -4.02 -2.14
N ILE A 129 0.81 -4.37 -3.43
CA ILE A 129 -0.07 -5.33 -4.12
C ILE A 129 -0.10 -6.68 -3.39
N ALA A 130 1.06 -7.18 -2.96
CA ALA A 130 1.15 -8.46 -2.26
C ALA A 130 0.47 -8.41 -0.89
N ILE A 131 0.68 -7.32 -0.14
CA ILE A 131 0.06 -7.07 1.17
C ILE A 131 -1.46 -7.03 1.03
N GLU A 132 -1.97 -6.19 0.14
CA GLU A 132 -3.40 -5.98 -0.04
C GLU A 132 -4.08 -7.25 -0.55
N SER A 133 -3.47 -7.98 -1.50
CA SER A 133 -4.01 -9.27 -1.95
C SER A 133 -4.21 -10.23 -0.79
N ARG A 134 -3.22 -10.32 0.10
CA ARG A 134 -3.30 -11.15 1.30
C ARG A 134 -4.43 -10.71 2.23
N ILE A 135 -4.61 -9.41 2.44
CA ILE A 135 -5.69 -8.86 3.28
C ILE A 135 -7.05 -9.14 2.65
N ARG A 136 -7.23 -8.89 1.34
CA ARG A 136 -8.46 -9.14 0.58
C ARG A 136 -8.87 -10.61 0.55
N ASN A 137 -7.90 -11.51 0.52
CA ASN A 137 -8.17 -12.96 0.58
C ASN A 137 -8.71 -13.41 1.96
N ASN A 138 -8.59 -12.58 3.00
CA ASN A 138 -9.21 -12.82 4.29
C ASN A 138 -10.56 -12.08 4.37
N LYS A 139 -11.68 -12.82 4.26
CA LYS A 139 -13.05 -12.27 4.31
C LYS A 139 -13.37 -11.47 5.58
N ASN A 140 -12.63 -11.69 6.67
CA ASN A 140 -12.82 -10.93 7.91
C ASN A 140 -12.07 -9.59 7.94
N LEU A 141 -11.12 -9.40 7.01
CA LEU A 141 -10.26 -8.23 6.93
C LEU A 141 -10.48 -7.40 5.65
N ALA A 142 -10.97 -8.02 4.58
CA ALA A 142 -11.13 -7.42 3.25
C ALA A 142 -11.89 -6.07 3.25
N GLU A 143 -12.91 -5.92 4.10
CA GLU A 143 -13.69 -4.68 4.19
C GLU A 143 -12.87 -3.49 4.74
N TYR A 144 -11.82 -3.74 5.54
CA TYR A 144 -10.94 -2.67 6.02
C TYR A 144 -9.94 -2.21 4.96
N ASP A 145 -9.50 -3.14 4.11
CA ASP A 145 -8.72 -2.82 2.92
C ASP A 145 -9.55 -1.96 1.97
N GLU A 146 -10.79 -2.38 1.69
CA GLU A 146 -11.73 -1.60 0.87
C GLU A 146 -12.00 -0.20 1.45
N ALA A 147 -12.15 -0.07 2.78
CA ALA A 147 -12.31 1.22 3.43
C ALA A 147 -11.09 2.14 3.25
N LEU A 148 -9.88 1.62 3.51
CA LEU A 148 -8.63 2.35 3.28
C LEU A 148 -8.50 2.78 1.83
N HIS A 149 -8.76 1.86 0.93
CA HIS A 149 -8.65 2.03 -0.50
C HIS A 149 -9.61 3.10 -1.03
N ASN A 150 -10.90 3.02 -0.67
CA ASN A 150 -11.90 4.03 -1.01
C ASN A 150 -11.54 5.41 -0.44
N TRP A 151 -10.97 5.46 0.77
CA TRP A 151 -10.46 6.70 1.34
C TRP A 151 -9.30 7.25 0.51
N GLY A 152 -8.35 6.40 0.09
CA GLY A 152 -7.24 6.75 -0.80
C GLY A 152 -7.71 7.32 -2.14
N VAL A 153 -8.63 6.66 -2.86
CA VAL A 153 -9.17 7.12 -4.15
C VAL A 153 -9.70 8.53 -4.06
N ASN A 154 -10.49 8.82 -3.03
CA ASN A 154 -11.11 10.12 -2.84
C ASN A 154 -10.08 11.24 -2.60
N GLN A 155 -8.82 10.87 -2.34
CA GLN A 155 -7.71 11.79 -2.09
C GLN A 155 -6.66 11.76 -3.22
N MET A 156 -6.69 10.77 -4.12
CA MET A 156 -5.73 10.61 -5.19
C MET A 156 -6.06 11.48 -6.41
N ARG A 157 -5.00 11.97 -7.06
CA ARG A 157 -5.10 12.61 -8.38
C ARG A 157 -5.32 11.52 -9.43
N ASP A 158 -5.96 11.87 -10.54
CA ASP A 158 -6.08 10.96 -11.67
C ASP A 158 -4.69 10.54 -12.17
N ALA A 159 -4.53 9.25 -12.47
CA ALA A 159 -3.28 8.75 -13.02
C ALA A 159 -3.01 9.38 -14.39
N ASP A 160 -1.76 9.74 -14.59
CA ASP A 160 -1.24 10.20 -15.87
C ASP A 160 -1.09 8.98 -16.79
N PRO A 161 -1.84 8.88 -17.91
CA PRO A 161 -1.80 7.71 -18.78
C PRO A 161 -0.43 7.50 -19.44
N TYR A 162 0.47 8.49 -19.40
CA TYR A 162 1.86 8.38 -19.91
C TYR A 162 2.86 7.94 -18.83
N LYS A 163 2.43 7.80 -17.57
CA LYS A 163 3.27 7.31 -16.47
C LYS A 163 2.89 5.87 -16.14
N LEU A 164 3.60 4.94 -16.76
CA LEU A 164 3.32 3.50 -16.65
C LEU A 164 3.13 3.01 -15.20
N LEU A 165 3.97 3.46 -14.25
CA LEU A 165 3.82 3.08 -12.84
C LEU A 165 2.54 3.62 -12.19
N ASP A 166 2.09 4.82 -12.57
CA ASP A 166 0.86 5.41 -12.03
C ASP A 166 -0.37 4.66 -12.58
N VAL A 167 -0.35 4.29 -13.87
CA VAL A 167 -1.42 3.45 -14.46
C VAL A 167 -1.41 2.04 -13.87
N TRP A 168 -0.23 1.48 -13.60
CA TRP A 168 -0.11 0.16 -12.98
C TRP A 168 -0.66 0.13 -11.56
N ILE A 169 -0.42 1.17 -10.75
CA ILE A 169 -1.08 1.34 -9.45
C ILE A 169 -2.60 1.32 -9.66
N GLU A 170 -3.15 2.17 -10.53
CA GLU A 170 -4.61 2.20 -10.76
C GLU A 170 -5.19 0.86 -11.21
N TYR A 171 -4.50 0.14 -12.10
CA TYR A 171 -4.90 -1.19 -12.56
C TYR A 171 -4.86 -2.24 -11.43
N SER A 172 -3.75 -2.27 -10.70
CA SER A 172 -3.50 -3.29 -9.67
C SER A 172 -4.35 -3.09 -8.43
N LEU A 173 -4.71 -1.84 -8.16
CA LEU A 173 -5.58 -1.42 -7.07
C LEU A 173 -7.05 -1.44 -7.48
N GLY A 174 -7.39 -1.23 -8.77
CA GLY A 174 -8.76 -1.38 -9.29
C GLY A 174 -9.61 -0.10 -9.20
N HIS A 175 -8.95 1.05 -9.11
CA HIS A 175 -9.55 2.32 -8.70
C HIS A 175 -10.38 3.01 -9.80
N LYS A 176 -10.00 2.94 -11.08
CA LYS A 176 -10.78 3.48 -12.21
C LYS A 176 -10.46 2.71 -13.50
N SER A 177 -11.41 1.93 -14.01
CA SER A 177 -11.21 1.08 -15.20
C SER A 177 -11.00 1.86 -16.50
N THR A 178 -11.41 3.12 -16.57
CA THR A 178 -11.38 3.92 -17.81
C THR A 178 -9.99 4.39 -18.20
N THR A 179 -9.07 4.62 -17.25
CA THR A 179 -7.70 5.10 -17.55
C THR A 179 -6.84 4.00 -18.19
N VAL A 180 -7.06 2.74 -17.83
CA VAL A 180 -6.38 1.58 -18.44
C VAL A 180 -6.82 1.39 -19.90
N MET A 181 -8.01 1.84 -20.27
CA MET A 181 -8.57 1.65 -21.62
C MET A 181 -8.08 2.68 -22.66
N SER A 182 -7.30 3.69 -22.25
CA SER A 182 -6.78 4.75 -23.12
C SER A 182 -5.25 4.84 -23.09
N LEU A 183 -4.57 3.71 -22.85
CA LEU A 183 -3.12 3.65 -22.86
C LEU A 183 -2.57 3.90 -24.29
N PRO A 184 -1.47 4.66 -24.43
CA PRO A 184 -0.72 4.72 -25.68
C PRO A 184 -0.25 3.32 -26.10
N PRO A 185 -0.26 2.97 -27.40
CA PRO A 185 0.11 1.63 -27.88
C PRO A 185 1.49 1.17 -27.42
N GLU A 186 2.45 2.09 -27.29
CA GLU A 186 3.80 1.82 -26.80
C GLU A 186 3.86 1.38 -25.32
N LEU A 187 2.79 1.58 -24.55
CA LEU A 187 2.68 1.11 -23.17
C LEU A 187 2.01 -0.27 -23.05
N ASP A 188 1.44 -0.82 -24.13
CA ASP A 188 0.67 -2.08 -24.09
C ASP A 188 1.50 -3.28 -23.61
N GLU A 189 2.64 -3.52 -24.24
CA GLU A 189 3.53 -4.64 -23.85
C GLU A 189 4.11 -4.44 -22.43
N PRO A 190 4.70 -3.28 -22.07
CA PRO A 190 5.11 -3.01 -20.70
C PRO A 190 3.98 -3.24 -19.69
N MET A 191 2.76 -2.78 -19.99
CA MET A 191 1.62 -2.97 -19.12
C MET A 191 1.25 -4.45 -18.98
N GLN A 192 1.30 -5.26 -20.03
CA GLN A 192 1.08 -6.71 -19.95
C GLN A 192 2.10 -7.40 -19.03
N GLN A 193 3.37 -6.98 -19.05
CA GLN A 193 4.39 -7.48 -18.13
C GLN A 193 4.03 -7.14 -16.68
N LEU A 194 3.58 -5.90 -16.43
CA LEU A 194 3.12 -5.48 -15.11
C LEU A 194 1.86 -6.22 -14.64
N VAL A 195 0.93 -6.52 -15.55
CA VAL A 195 -0.25 -7.35 -15.28
C VAL A 195 0.15 -8.76 -14.86
N ALA A 196 1.12 -9.37 -15.55
CA ALA A 196 1.64 -10.68 -15.21
C ALA A 196 2.31 -10.67 -13.83
N LEU A 197 3.11 -9.65 -13.52
CA LEU A 197 3.68 -9.44 -12.19
C LEU A 197 2.58 -9.29 -11.13
N THR A 198 1.54 -8.49 -11.37
CA THR A 198 0.40 -8.37 -10.44
C THR A 198 -0.27 -9.72 -10.19
N GLY A 199 -0.47 -10.53 -11.24
CA GLY A 199 -1.00 -11.88 -11.10
C GLY A 199 -0.13 -12.77 -10.21
N TRP A 200 1.19 -12.68 -10.39
CA TRP A 200 2.16 -13.41 -9.58
C TRP A 200 2.20 -12.93 -8.12
N LEU A 201 2.25 -11.62 -7.88
CA LEU A 201 2.28 -11.01 -6.53
C LEU A 201 1.02 -11.30 -5.72
N ARG A 202 -0.13 -11.45 -6.40
CA ARG A 202 -1.38 -11.82 -5.75
C ARG A 202 -1.40 -13.28 -5.26
N SER A 203 -0.47 -14.12 -5.73
CA SER A 203 -0.39 -15.52 -5.33
C SER A 203 0.07 -15.67 -3.86
N PRO A 204 -0.62 -16.48 -3.04
CA PRO A 204 -0.24 -16.73 -1.65
C PRO A 204 1.03 -17.59 -1.50
N THR A 205 1.61 -18.10 -2.59
CA THR A 205 2.74 -19.04 -2.61
C THR A 205 4.11 -18.36 -2.66
N THR A 206 4.22 -17.11 -2.23
CA THR A 206 5.44 -16.30 -2.43
C THR A 206 6.06 -15.89 -1.09
N PRO A 207 6.62 -16.81 -0.28
CA PRO A 207 7.02 -16.51 1.09
C PRO A 207 8.41 -15.86 1.17
N TYR A 208 9.27 -16.05 0.17
CA TYR A 208 10.68 -15.68 0.26
C TYR A 208 10.94 -14.31 -0.39
N HIS A 209 11.70 -13.46 0.31
CA HIS A 209 12.06 -12.12 -0.16
C HIS A 209 12.97 -12.17 -1.39
N VAL A 210 13.90 -13.13 -1.44
CA VAL A 210 14.81 -13.34 -2.58
C VAL A 210 14.04 -13.61 -3.88
N ASP A 211 13.04 -14.50 -3.82
CA ASP A 211 12.21 -14.82 -5.00
C ASP A 211 11.43 -13.60 -5.50
N ARG A 212 10.98 -12.72 -4.59
CA ARG A 212 10.31 -11.45 -4.93
C ARG A 212 11.25 -10.47 -5.58
N VAL A 213 12.45 -10.29 -5.05
CA VAL A 213 13.45 -9.41 -5.66
C VAL A 213 13.81 -9.91 -7.06
N ALA A 214 14.07 -11.21 -7.22
CA ALA A 214 14.33 -11.79 -8.54
C ALA A 214 13.16 -11.59 -9.53
N ALA A 215 11.90 -11.74 -9.06
CA ALA A 215 10.74 -11.43 -9.88
C ALA A 215 10.72 -9.95 -10.27
N TYR A 216 10.86 -9.03 -9.30
CA TYR A 216 10.90 -7.59 -9.57
C TYR A 216 11.96 -7.23 -10.61
N GLU A 217 13.16 -7.77 -10.50
CA GLU A 217 14.22 -7.52 -11.48
C GLU A 217 13.87 -8.02 -12.89
N ASN A 218 13.29 -9.22 -12.98
CA ASN A 218 12.91 -9.80 -14.28
C ASN A 218 11.85 -8.95 -14.99
N TYR A 219 10.85 -8.46 -14.26
CA TYR A 219 9.84 -7.58 -14.81
C TYR A 219 10.38 -6.17 -15.06
N TRP A 220 11.25 -5.65 -14.19
CA TRP A 220 11.89 -4.34 -14.35
C TRP A 220 12.63 -4.23 -15.68
N LYS A 221 13.39 -5.25 -16.08
CA LYS A 221 14.11 -5.27 -17.38
C LYS A 221 13.20 -5.02 -18.58
N SER A 222 11.92 -5.38 -18.48
CA SER A 222 10.95 -5.23 -19.58
C SER A 222 10.24 -3.88 -19.59
N VAL A 223 10.28 -3.14 -18.47
CA VAL A 223 9.56 -1.86 -18.32
C VAL A 223 10.50 -0.67 -18.11
N GLU A 224 11.77 -0.94 -17.81
CA GLU A 224 12.79 0.05 -17.44
C GLU A 224 12.88 1.19 -18.44
N ASP A 225 13.04 0.89 -19.73
CA ASP A 225 13.22 1.93 -20.75
C ASP A 225 12.00 2.86 -20.81
N VAL A 226 10.80 2.29 -20.78
CA VAL A 226 9.54 3.03 -20.82
C VAL A 226 9.30 3.84 -19.55
N VAL A 227 9.71 3.35 -18.39
CA VAL A 227 9.63 4.10 -17.13
C VAL A 227 10.66 5.22 -17.09
N MET A 228 11.87 5.00 -17.61
CA MET A 228 12.97 5.97 -17.61
C MET A 228 12.77 7.06 -18.66
N ASN A 229 12.23 6.67 -19.82
CA ASN A 229 12.01 7.46 -21.03
C ASN A 229 10.55 7.30 -21.49
N PRO A 230 9.58 7.84 -20.73
CA PRO A 230 8.17 7.71 -21.09
C PRO A 230 7.89 8.36 -22.45
N PRO A 231 6.93 7.81 -23.22
CA PRO A 231 6.58 8.35 -24.51
C PRO A 231 6.08 9.80 -24.43
N VAL A 232 6.37 10.55 -25.48
CA VAL A 232 5.94 11.95 -25.59
C VAL A 232 4.43 11.98 -25.92
N PRO A 233 3.60 12.70 -25.15
CA PRO A 233 2.19 12.83 -25.47
C PRO A 233 1.98 13.43 -26.87
N PRO A 234 0.95 12.99 -27.62
CA PRO A 234 0.58 13.64 -28.86
C PRO A 234 0.22 15.11 -28.58
N PRO A 235 0.49 16.03 -29.52
CA PRO A 235 0.13 17.42 -29.36
C PRO A 235 -1.40 17.55 -29.21
N PRO A 236 -1.89 18.55 -28.45
CA PRO A 236 -3.32 18.79 -28.33
C PRO A 236 -3.94 19.04 -29.71
N PRO A 237 -5.20 18.60 -29.95
CA PRO A 237 -5.88 18.87 -31.22
C PRO A 237 -5.95 20.38 -31.47
N ALA A 238 -5.71 20.77 -32.73
CA ALA A 238 -5.72 22.15 -33.19
C ALA A 238 -7.13 22.74 -33.25
#